data_AF-B9TMP4-F1
#
_entry.id   AF-B9TMP4-F1
#
_cell.length_a   1.000
_cell.length_b   1.000
_cell.length_c   1.000
_cell.angle_alpha   90.00
_cell.angle_beta   90.00
_cell.angle_gamma   90.00
#
_symmetry.space_group_name_H-M   'P 1'
#
loop_
_entity.id
_entity.type
_entity.pdbx_description
1 polymer ?
#
loop_
_entity_poly.entity_id
_entity_poly.type
_entity_poly.pdbx_seq_one_letter_code
_entity_poly.pdbx_strand_id
1 'polypeptide(L)'
;MAAAWYVLSRIYLKPEFSQRNLADVQHYLERAAEMGHVAAQLECGIGAWRNRRDEAGNDVRALYWLQKAASQGEAQAQALLDKVADRPQAAAWAVLARAQLTREQVNAHPFLAARIELATLFGLTRPEALLIDLKQADRGHCLMVDIRSQYARSKRRLIMVENGEQRGALNRIGRLFEDVDCGPSGPEGNYRQRLYRLKTVLPQSDEEEEREERQDLAA
;
A
#
# COMPACT_ATOMS: atom_id res chain seq x y z
N MET A 1 -20.07 -13.40 22.29
CA MET A 1 -19.84 -14.45 21.26
C MET A 1 -18.39 -14.48 20.75
N ALA A 2 -17.77 -13.35 20.39
CA ALA A 2 -16.36 -13.31 19.93
C ALA A 2 -15.35 -13.96 20.91
N ALA A 3 -15.48 -13.66 22.20
CA ALA A 3 -14.63 -14.26 23.25
C ALA A 3 -14.77 -15.80 23.35
N ALA A 4 -15.94 -16.37 23.04
CA ALA A 4 -16.14 -17.82 23.08
C ALA A 4 -15.36 -18.52 21.96
N TRP A 5 -15.37 -17.94 20.76
CA TRP A 5 -14.53 -18.44 19.65
C TRP A 5 -13.04 -18.31 19.95
N TYR A 6 -12.63 -17.22 20.60
CA TYR A 6 -11.24 -17.07 21.05
C TYR A 6 -10.87 -18.13 22.09
N VAL A 7 -11.71 -18.37 23.09
CA VAL A 7 -11.47 -19.44 24.07
C VAL A 7 -11.44 -20.81 23.38
N LEU A 8 -12.30 -21.05 22.39
CA LEU A 8 -12.30 -22.29 21.63
C LEU A 8 -10.98 -22.49 20.88
N SER A 9 -10.43 -21.45 20.23
CA SER A 9 -9.11 -21.55 19.60
C SER A 9 -8.02 -21.90 20.61
N ARG A 10 -8.10 -21.39 21.84
CA ARG A 10 -7.16 -21.75 22.93
C ARG A 10 -7.33 -23.18 23.42
N ILE A 11 -8.55 -23.73 23.44
CA ILE A 11 -8.80 -25.13 23.76
C ILE A 11 -8.16 -26.03 22.70
N TYR A 12 -8.37 -25.73 21.42
CA TYR A 12 -7.82 -26.51 20.31
C TYR A 12 -6.29 -26.46 20.20
N LEU A 13 -5.65 -25.47 20.83
CA LEU A 13 -4.20 -25.36 20.92
C LEU A 13 -3.61 -26.31 21.97
N LYS A 14 -4.39 -26.69 22.99
CA LYS A 14 -3.94 -27.53 24.09
C LYS A 14 -4.06 -29.02 23.75
N PRO A 15 -2.96 -29.79 23.80
CA PRO A 15 -3.01 -31.24 23.54
C PRO A 15 -3.95 -32.00 24.48
N GLU A 16 -4.10 -31.50 25.71
CA GLU A 16 -4.91 -32.08 26.80
C GLU A 16 -6.40 -32.25 26.46
N PHE A 17 -6.94 -31.45 25.53
CA PHE A 17 -8.38 -31.39 25.28
C PHE A 17 -8.79 -31.77 23.85
N SER A 18 -7.88 -31.70 22.87
CA SER A 18 -8.27 -31.75 21.45
C SER A 18 -7.24 -32.37 20.51
N GLN A 19 -6.23 -33.08 21.03
CA GLN A 19 -5.11 -33.62 20.24
C GLN A 19 -4.33 -32.57 19.44
N ARG A 20 -4.46 -31.27 19.78
CA ARG A 20 -3.85 -30.11 19.08
C ARG A 20 -4.09 -30.11 17.56
N ASN A 21 -5.06 -29.32 17.10
CA ASN A 21 -5.32 -29.12 15.66
C ASN A 21 -5.08 -27.66 15.25
N LEU A 22 -3.99 -27.39 14.53
CA LEU A 22 -3.62 -26.03 14.13
C LEU A 22 -4.60 -25.40 13.12
N ALA A 23 -5.25 -26.21 12.28
CA ALA A 23 -6.24 -25.70 11.33
C ALA A 23 -7.49 -25.18 12.05
N ASP A 24 -7.98 -25.94 13.04
CA ASP A 24 -9.11 -25.52 13.88
C ASP A 24 -8.76 -24.28 14.72
N VAL A 25 -7.53 -24.22 15.27
CA VAL A 25 -7.05 -23.03 15.97
C VAL A 25 -7.14 -21.79 15.08
N GLN A 26 -6.62 -21.85 13.85
CA GLN A 26 -6.67 -20.75 12.89
C GLN A 26 -8.12 -20.37 12.54
N HIS A 27 -8.96 -21.36 12.24
CA HIS A 27 -10.36 -21.13 11.90
C HIS A 27 -11.12 -20.38 13.01
N TYR A 28 -11.04 -20.84 14.26
CA TYR A 28 -11.74 -20.20 15.38
C TYR A 28 -11.14 -18.85 15.76
N LEU A 29 -9.81 -18.70 15.64
CA LEU A 29 -9.14 -17.42 15.87
C LEU A 29 -9.60 -16.37 14.87
N GLU A 30 -9.67 -16.72 13.59
CA GLU A 30 -10.16 -15.83 12.54
C GLU A 30 -11.62 -15.44 12.76
N ARG A 31 -12.49 -16.41 13.12
CA ARG A 31 -13.88 -16.12 13.47
C ARG A 31 -14.00 -15.15 14.65
N ALA A 32 -13.17 -15.31 15.68
CA ALA A 32 -13.13 -14.36 16.79
C ALA A 32 -12.68 -12.96 16.34
N ALA A 33 -11.67 -12.88 15.47
CA ALA A 33 -11.14 -11.63 14.93
C ALA A 33 -12.17 -10.89 14.05
N GLU A 34 -12.89 -11.62 13.20
CA GLU A 34 -14.00 -11.12 12.37
C GLU A 34 -15.12 -10.53 13.23
N MET A 35 -15.42 -11.16 14.38
CA MET A 35 -16.39 -10.67 15.35
C MET A 35 -15.87 -9.53 16.26
N GLY A 36 -14.68 -8.99 15.99
CA GLY A 36 -14.16 -7.83 16.70
C GLY A 36 -13.23 -8.13 17.88
N HIS A 37 -12.90 -9.39 18.17
CA HIS A 37 -12.07 -9.73 19.33
C HIS A 37 -10.64 -9.20 19.17
N VAL A 38 -10.27 -8.17 19.93
CA VAL A 38 -8.99 -7.44 19.82
C VAL A 38 -7.77 -8.35 19.85
N ALA A 39 -7.66 -9.24 20.84
CA ALA A 39 -6.51 -10.14 20.94
C ALA A 39 -6.45 -11.13 19.76
N ALA A 40 -7.61 -11.54 19.22
CA ALA A 40 -7.63 -12.42 18.07
C ALA A 40 -7.17 -11.70 16.80
N GLN A 41 -7.61 -10.45 16.60
CA GLN A 41 -7.13 -9.60 15.51
C GLN A 41 -5.62 -9.37 15.60
N LEU A 42 -5.10 -9.03 16.78
CA LEU A 42 -3.66 -8.89 17.00
C LEU A 42 -2.90 -10.18 16.65
N GLU A 43 -3.37 -11.34 17.11
CA GLU A 43 -2.74 -12.64 16.83
C GLU A 43 -2.79 -12.99 15.33
N CYS A 44 -3.93 -12.77 14.66
CA CYS A 44 -4.06 -12.94 13.21
C CYS A 44 -3.08 -12.02 12.45
N GLY A 45 -2.96 -10.76 12.87
CA GLY A 45 -2.03 -9.79 12.28
C GLY A 45 -0.57 -10.20 12.44
N ILE A 46 -0.17 -10.62 13.64
CA ILE A 46 1.19 -11.12 13.92
C ILE A 46 1.49 -12.38 13.12
N GLY A 47 0.55 -13.34 13.08
CA GLY A 47 0.70 -14.59 12.33
C GLY A 47 0.91 -14.33 10.84
N ALA A 48 0.05 -13.50 10.24
CA ALA A 48 0.17 -13.11 8.84
C ALA A 48 1.49 -12.37 8.57
N TRP A 49 1.94 -11.49 9.46
CA TRP A 49 3.22 -10.79 9.27
C TRP A 49 4.42 -11.73 9.31
N ARG A 50 4.40 -12.73 10.20
CA ARG A 50 5.47 -13.75 10.29
C ARG A 50 5.53 -14.58 9.01
N ASN A 51 4.38 -14.95 8.46
CA ASN A 51 4.26 -15.80 7.27
C ASN A 51 4.18 -15.00 5.95
N ARG A 52 4.54 -13.70 5.96
CA ARG A 52 4.42 -12.82 4.79
C ARG A 52 5.29 -13.19 3.59
N ARG A 53 6.30 -14.05 3.83
CA ARG A 53 7.19 -14.56 2.78
C ARG A 53 6.66 -15.85 2.17
N ASP A 54 5.79 -16.55 2.89
CA ASP A 54 5.30 -17.87 2.50
C ASP A 54 4.11 -17.77 1.54
N GLU A 55 3.34 -16.68 1.63
CA GLU A 55 2.18 -16.44 0.78
C GLU A 55 2.07 -14.97 0.36
N ALA A 56 1.82 -14.76 -0.93
CA ALA A 56 1.62 -13.42 -1.48
C ALA A 56 0.33 -12.79 -0.90
N GLY A 57 0.48 -11.65 -0.22
CA GLY A 57 -0.64 -10.91 0.37
C GLY A 57 -0.79 -11.09 1.88
N ASN A 58 0.00 -11.95 2.52
CA ASN A 58 0.00 -12.07 3.98
C ASN A 58 0.44 -10.77 4.68
N ASP A 59 1.26 -9.94 4.06
CA ASP A 59 1.58 -8.59 4.55
C ASP A 59 0.37 -7.64 4.49
N VAL A 60 -0.41 -7.68 3.41
CA VAL A 60 -1.67 -6.94 3.28
C VAL A 60 -2.68 -7.39 4.35
N ARG A 61 -2.79 -8.72 4.57
CA ARG A 61 -3.63 -9.32 5.59
C ARG A 61 -3.17 -8.98 7.01
N ALA A 62 -1.86 -8.93 7.24
CA ALA A 62 -1.29 -8.50 8.51
C ALA A 62 -1.70 -7.06 8.82
N LEU A 63 -1.53 -6.17 7.84
CA LEU A 63 -1.91 -4.76 7.97
C LEU A 63 -3.40 -4.61 8.29
N TYR A 64 -4.27 -5.35 7.62
CA TYR A 64 -5.72 -5.34 7.87
C TYR A 64 -6.07 -5.63 9.33
N TRP A 65 -5.54 -6.74 9.86
CA TRP A 65 -5.88 -7.17 11.22
C TRP A 65 -5.25 -6.28 12.29
N LEU A 66 -4.00 -5.85 12.07
CA LEU A 66 -3.34 -4.91 12.96
C LEU A 66 -4.09 -3.57 13.00
N GLN A 67 -4.60 -3.08 11.86
CA GLN A 67 -5.39 -1.84 11.79
C GLN A 67 -6.68 -1.94 12.60
N LYS A 68 -7.38 -3.07 12.52
CA LYS A 68 -8.58 -3.34 13.33
C LYS A 68 -8.31 -3.45 14.82
N ALA A 69 -7.19 -4.05 15.23
CA ALA A 69 -6.83 -4.13 16.64
C ALA A 69 -6.41 -2.74 17.18
N ALA A 70 -5.62 -1.99 16.41
CA ALA A 70 -5.16 -0.66 16.80
C ALA A 70 -6.32 0.35 16.89
N SER A 71 -7.33 0.27 16.01
CA SER A 71 -8.51 1.13 16.09
C SER A 71 -9.36 0.89 17.35
N GLN A 72 -9.17 -0.25 18.01
CA GLN A 72 -9.77 -0.58 19.31
C GLN A 72 -8.86 -0.23 20.51
N GLY A 73 -7.74 0.46 20.28
CA GLY A 73 -6.82 0.92 21.33
C GLY A 73 -5.71 -0.06 21.70
N GLU A 74 -5.51 -1.16 20.94
CA GLU A 74 -4.44 -2.12 21.20
C GLU A 74 -3.06 -1.54 20.86
N ALA A 75 -2.31 -1.14 21.90
CA ALA A 75 -1.02 -0.48 21.75
C ALA A 75 0.02 -1.37 21.04
N GLN A 76 -0.01 -2.70 21.26
CA GLN A 76 0.90 -3.60 20.57
C GLN A 76 0.60 -3.65 19.06
N ALA A 77 -0.68 -3.61 18.68
CA ALA A 77 -1.08 -3.56 17.28
C ALA A 77 -0.59 -2.27 16.63
N GLN A 78 -0.76 -1.13 17.29
CA GLN A 78 -0.29 0.17 16.82
C GLN A 78 1.23 0.18 16.59
N ALA A 79 2.01 -0.30 17.57
CA ALA A 79 3.47 -0.37 17.46
C ALA A 79 3.95 -1.31 16.34
N LEU A 80 3.15 -2.32 15.97
CA LEU A 80 3.43 -3.18 14.83
C LEU A 80 3.04 -2.52 13.51
N LEU A 81 1.91 -1.81 13.45
CA LEU A 81 1.49 -1.06 12.26
C LEU A 81 2.56 -0.09 11.80
N ASP A 82 3.08 0.72 12.73
CA ASP A 82 4.09 1.74 12.43
C ASP A 82 5.42 1.12 11.92
N LYS A 83 5.62 -0.19 12.06
CA LYS A 83 6.77 -0.94 11.50
C LYS A 83 6.47 -1.62 10.16
N VAL A 84 5.20 -1.90 9.89
CA VAL A 84 4.74 -2.76 8.79
C VAL A 84 4.35 -1.93 7.57
N ALA A 85 3.74 -0.78 7.80
CA ALA A 85 3.25 0.09 6.76
C ALA A 85 3.58 1.54 7.05
N ASP A 86 3.81 2.29 5.98
CA ASP A 86 4.00 3.73 6.06
C ASP A 86 2.65 4.43 6.19
N ARG A 87 2.68 5.56 6.88
CA ARG A 87 1.58 6.51 6.82
C ARG A 87 1.68 7.32 5.52
N PRO A 88 0.55 7.64 4.89
CA PRO A 88 0.53 8.51 3.73
C PRO A 88 1.09 9.89 4.11
N GLN A 89 2.17 10.30 3.44
CA GLN A 89 2.78 11.61 3.59
C GLN A 89 3.01 12.20 2.20
N ALA A 90 2.71 13.48 1.99
CA ALA A 90 2.88 14.06 0.65
C ALA A 90 4.33 14.07 0.19
N ALA A 91 4.61 13.55 -1.01
CA ALA A 91 5.93 13.63 -1.61
C ALA A 91 6.22 15.08 -2.04
N ALA A 92 7.34 15.64 -1.58
CA ALA A 92 7.68 17.05 -1.82
C ALA A 92 7.72 17.39 -3.33
N TRP A 93 8.37 16.54 -4.13
CA TRP A 93 8.44 16.71 -5.59
C TRP A 93 7.03 16.75 -6.23
N ALA A 94 6.10 15.93 -5.73
CA ALA A 94 4.76 15.82 -6.28
C ALA A 94 3.90 17.03 -5.93
N VAL A 95 4.07 17.56 -4.71
CA VAL A 95 3.43 18.82 -4.29
C VAL A 95 3.89 19.97 -5.20
N LEU A 96 5.19 20.09 -5.44
CA LEU A 96 5.76 21.11 -6.34
C LEU A 96 5.25 20.93 -7.78
N ALA A 97 5.30 19.70 -8.29
CA ALA A 97 4.79 19.36 -9.62
C ALA A 97 3.31 19.72 -9.79
N ARG A 98 2.49 19.39 -8.80
CA ARG A 98 1.05 19.69 -8.80
C ARG A 98 0.77 21.20 -8.77
N ALA A 99 1.60 21.98 -8.07
CA ALA A 99 1.46 23.43 -8.01
C ALA A 99 1.77 24.13 -9.34
N GLN A 100 2.63 23.53 -10.17
CA GLN A 100 3.04 24.05 -11.47
C GLN A 100 2.12 23.62 -12.62
N LEU A 101 1.37 22.53 -12.46
CA LEU A 101 0.46 22.02 -13.48
C LEU A 101 -0.69 22.99 -13.76
N THR A 102 -0.78 23.44 -15.01
CA THR A 102 -1.93 24.20 -15.50
C THR A 102 -3.11 23.27 -15.82
N ARG A 103 -4.33 23.83 -15.85
CA ARG A 103 -5.54 23.09 -16.24
C ARG A 103 -5.44 22.48 -17.64
N GLU A 104 -4.79 23.19 -18.57
CA GLU A 104 -4.56 22.71 -19.93
C GLU A 104 -3.66 21.47 -19.93
N GLN A 105 -2.55 21.50 -19.19
CA GLN A 105 -1.64 20.36 -19.07
C GLN A 105 -2.29 19.17 -18.38
N VAL A 106 -3.11 19.38 -17.35
CA VAL A 106 -3.87 18.30 -16.69
C VAL A 106 -4.82 17.62 -17.68
N ASN A 107 -5.49 18.38 -18.54
CA ASN A 107 -6.39 17.84 -19.56
C ASN A 107 -5.63 17.13 -20.68
N ALA A 108 -4.46 17.63 -21.07
CA ALA A 108 -3.61 17.03 -22.11
C ALA A 108 -2.90 15.76 -21.62
N HIS A 109 -2.59 15.67 -20.33
CA HIS A 109 -1.82 14.58 -19.73
C HIS A 109 -2.51 14.01 -18.47
N PRO A 110 -3.73 13.44 -18.59
CA PRO A 110 -4.51 13.00 -17.45
C PRO A 110 -3.83 11.89 -16.63
N PHE A 111 -3.12 10.96 -17.28
CA PHE A 111 -2.40 9.90 -16.59
C PHE A 111 -1.22 10.42 -15.77
N LEU A 112 -0.47 11.38 -16.30
CA LEU A 112 0.64 12.02 -15.59
C LEU A 112 0.12 12.79 -14.38
N ALA A 113 -0.94 13.57 -14.56
CA ALA A 113 -1.59 14.30 -13.47
C ALA A 113 -2.09 13.37 -12.36
N ALA A 114 -2.70 12.23 -12.73
CA ALA A 114 -3.14 11.23 -11.78
C ALA A 114 -1.98 10.57 -11.02
N ARG A 115 -0.85 10.27 -11.67
CA ARG A 115 0.35 9.73 -11.02
C ARG A 115 0.96 10.74 -10.03
N ILE A 116 1.00 12.02 -10.38
CA ILE A 116 1.44 13.10 -9.48
C ILE A 116 0.48 13.23 -8.28
N GLU A 117 -0.83 13.11 -8.51
CA GLU A 117 -1.81 13.12 -7.44
C GLU A 117 -1.61 11.95 -6.47
N LEU A 118 -1.38 10.74 -6.97
CA LEU A 118 -1.07 9.58 -6.13
C LEU A 118 0.21 9.81 -5.31
N ALA A 119 1.25 10.35 -5.92
CA ALA A 119 2.48 10.67 -5.21
C ALA A 119 2.26 11.73 -4.12
N THR A 120 1.37 12.69 -4.37
CA THR A 120 0.99 13.72 -3.39
C THR A 120 0.19 13.12 -2.22
N LEU A 121 -0.66 12.13 -2.48
CA LEU A 121 -1.51 11.53 -1.44
C LEU A 121 -0.81 10.44 -0.64
N PHE A 122 0.07 9.67 -1.26
CA PHE A 122 0.68 8.47 -0.67
C PHE A 122 2.18 8.59 -0.45
N GLY A 123 2.86 9.64 -0.91
CA GLY A 123 4.29 9.79 -0.68
C GLY A 123 5.12 8.86 -1.54
N LEU A 124 4.72 8.75 -2.81
CA LEU A 124 5.44 7.95 -3.78
C LEU A 124 6.68 8.69 -4.25
N THR A 125 7.80 7.98 -4.35
CA THR A 125 8.96 8.48 -5.09
C THR A 125 8.61 8.63 -6.58
N ARG A 126 9.44 9.33 -7.37
CA ARG A 126 9.17 9.47 -8.81
C ARG A 126 9.13 8.12 -9.51
N PRO A 127 10.08 7.19 -9.29
CA PRO A 127 9.98 5.85 -9.86
C PRO A 127 8.69 5.14 -9.46
N GLU A 128 8.32 5.18 -8.17
CA GLU A 128 7.10 4.55 -7.67
C GLU A 128 5.86 5.12 -8.38
N ALA A 129 5.72 6.44 -8.45
CA ALA A 129 4.58 7.10 -9.09
C ALA A 129 4.48 6.79 -10.59
N LEU A 130 5.61 6.74 -11.29
CA LEU A 130 5.65 6.50 -12.73
C LEU A 130 5.51 5.01 -13.09
N LEU A 131 5.83 4.10 -12.18
CA LEU A 131 5.84 2.65 -12.44
C LEU A 131 4.71 1.89 -11.77
N ILE A 132 4.02 2.47 -10.78
CA ILE A 132 2.94 1.80 -10.06
C ILE A 132 1.85 1.33 -11.04
N ASP A 133 1.49 0.05 -10.89
CA ASP A 133 0.32 -0.56 -11.49
C ASP A 133 -0.81 -0.57 -10.45
N LEU A 134 -1.77 0.33 -10.63
CA LEU A 134 -2.87 0.52 -9.69
C LEU A 134 -3.77 -0.71 -9.54
N LYS A 135 -3.93 -1.51 -10.59
CA LYS A 135 -4.78 -2.71 -10.54
C LYS A 135 -4.23 -3.71 -9.54
N GLN A 136 -2.91 -3.80 -9.42
CA GLN A 136 -2.24 -4.68 -8.49
C GLN A 136 -1.99 -4.03 -7.13
N ALA A 137 -1.78 -2.70 -7.11
CA ALA A 137 -1.39 -1.95 -5.93
C ALA A 137 -2.56 -1.66 -4.98
N ASP A 138 -3.76 -1.34 -5.46
CA ASP A 138 -4.88 -1.04 -4.56
C ASP A 138 -5.43 -2.33 -3.92
N ARG A 139 -5.33 -2.42 -2.59
CA ARG A 139 -5.79 -3.56 -1.79
C ARG A 139 -6.94 -3.19 -0.84
N GLY A 140 -7.61 -2.06 -1.07
CA GLY A 140 -8.80 -1.66 -0.31
C GLY A 140 -8.50 -0.89 0.98
N HIS A 141 -7.65 -1.38 1.86
CA HIS A 141 -7.21 -0.66 3.09
C HIS A 141 -5.79 -0.11 3.00
N CYS A 142 -5.06 -0.47 1.95
CA CYS A 142 -3.71 0.02 1.70
C CYS A 142 -3.36 0.04 0.20
N LEU A 143 -2.36 0.85 -0.13
CA LEU A 143 -1.68 0.83 -1.41
C LEU A 143 -0.38 0.00 -1.27
N MET A 144 -0.27 -1.06 -2.05
CA MET A 144 0.90 -1.93 -2.11
C MET A 144 1.81 -1.50 -3.25
N VAL A 145 2.90 -0.82 -2.91
CA VAL A 145 3.87 -0.32 -3.89
C VAL A 145 4.93 -1.38 -4.11
N ASP A 146 4.93 -1.98 -5.31
CA ASP A 146 5.94 -2.95 -5.73
C ASP A 146 6.36 -2.68 -7.19
N ILE A 147 7.52 -2.04 -7.35
CA ILE A 147 8.09 -1.72 -8.66
C ILE A 147 9.29 -2.62 -9.01
N ARG A 148 9.51 -3.71 -8.26
CA ARG A 148 10.71 -4.56 -8.39
C ARG A 148 10.86 -5.22 -9.76
N SER A 149 9.76 -5.40 -10.49
CA SER A 149 9.78 -5.92 -11.86
C SER A 149 10.54 -5.01 -12.83
N GLN A 150 10.54 -3.70 -12.59
CA GLN A 150 11.18 -2.69 -13.43
C GLN A 150 12.37 -2.02 -12.73
N TYR A 151 12.42 -2.09 -11.39
CA TYR A 151 13.45 -1.48 -10.55
C TYR A 151 13.89 -2.45 -9.45
N ALA A 152 14.80 -3.38 -9.79
CA ALA A 152 15.15 -4.54 -8.96
C ALA A 152 15.66 -4.21 -7.55
N ARG A 153 16.24 -3.03 -7.33
CA ARG A 153 16.72 -2.58 -6.01
C ARG A 153 15.62 -2.01 -5.11
N SER A 154 14.43 -1.73 -5.66
CA SER A 154 13.31 -1.18 -4.89
C SER A 154 12.87 -2.15 -3.80
N LYS A 155 12.44 -1.61 -2.68
CA LYS A 155 11.73 -2.38 -1.66
C LYS A 155 10.23 -2.32 -1.94
N ARG A 156 9.54 -3.44 -1.70
CA ARG A 156 8.08 -3.45 -1.63
C ARG A 156 7.68 -2.81 -0.30
N ARG A 157 6.74 -1.86 -0.33
CA ARG A 157 6.19 -1.19 0.86
C ARG A 157 4.68 -1.10 0.79
N LEU A 158 4.06 -1.02 1.97
CA LEU A 158 2.62 -0.84 2.12
C LEU A 158 2.38 0.56 2.66
N ILE A 159 1.41 1.28 2.08
CA ILE A 159 1.03 2.62 2.51
C ILE A 159 -0.45 2.59 2.88
N MET A 160 -0.78 3.03 4.08
CA MET A 160 -2.17 2.96 4.57
C MET A 160 -3.09 3.91 3.81
N VAL A 161 -4.36 3.50 3.65
CA VAL A 161 -5.44 4.39 3.24
C VAL A 161 -6.22 4.78 4.50
N GLU A 162 -6.02 6.01 4.95
CA GLU A 162 -6.48 6.51 6.25
C GLU A 162 -7.77 7.33 6.16
N ASN A 163 -8.10 7.91 4.99
CA ASN A 163 -9.25 8.80 4.85
C ASN A 163 -10.03 8.61 3.54
N GLY A 164 -11.23 9.21 3.51
CA GLY A 164 -12.14 9.14 2.37
C GLY A 164 -11.63 9.87 1.12
N GLU A 165 -10.78 10.89 1.28
CA GLU A 165 -10.14 11.60 0.16
C GLU A 165 -9.21 10.66 -0.62
N GLN A 166 -8.33 9.95 0.09
CA GLN A 166 -7.41 8.96 -0.49
C GLN A 166 -8.18 7.84 -1.20
N ARG A 167 -9.20 7.28 -0.55
CA ARG A 167 -10.04 6.24 -1.16
C ARG A 167 -10.81 6.76 -2.38
N GLY A 168 -11.34 7.99 -2.31
CA GLY A 168 -12.01 8.64 -3.44
C GLY A 168 -11.08 8.88 -4.63
N ALA A 169 -9.85 9.33 -4.37
CA ALA A 169 -8.82 9.51 -5.38
C ALA A 169 -8.42 8.19 -6.02
N LEU A 170 -8.16 7.13 -5.23
CA LEU A 170 -7.87 5.79 -5.76
C LEU A 170 -9.00 5.28 -6.65
N ASN A 171 -10.26 5.44 -6.26
CA ASN A 171 -11.40 5.01 -7.07
C ASN A 171 -11.50 5.79 -8.39
N ARG A 172 -11.34 7.13 -8.35
CA ARG A 172 -11.40 7.97 -9.55
C ARG A 172 -10.25 7.66 -10.50
N ILE A 173 -9.04 7.57 -9.96
CA ILE A 173 -7.84 7.28 -10.74
C ILE A 173 -7.87 5.84 -11.26
N GLY A 174 -8.34 4.88 -10.47
CA GLY A 174 -8.53 3.49 -10.89
C GLY A 174 -9.41 3.38 -12.15
N ARG A 175 -10.53 4.12 -12.20
CA ARG A 175 -11.39 4.21 -13.41
C ARG A 175 -10.68 4.79 -14.61
N LEU A 176 -9.80 5.79 -14.41
CA LEU A 176 -9.00 6.37 -15.48
C LEU A 176 -8.06 5.33 -16.11
N PHE A 177 -7.54 4.39 -15.31
CA PHE A 177 -6.62 3.34 -15.74
C PHE A 177 -7.28 1.98 -16.03
N GLU A 178 -8.61 1.87 -15.96
CA GLU A 178 -9.32 0.59 -15.99
C GLU A 178 -9.10 -0.17 -17.31
N ASP A 179 -9.19 0.51 -18.44
CA ASP A 179 -9.03 -0.09 -19.78
C ASP A 179 -7.69 0.28 -20.45
N VAL A 180 -6.76 0.84 -19.68
CA VAL A 180 -5.50 1.37 -20.22
C VAL A 180 -4.38 0.36 -19.98
N ASP A 181 -3.70 -0.04 -21.04
CA ASP A 181 -2.46 -0.80 -20.94
C ASP A 181 -1.37 0.08 -20.31
N CYS A 182 -1.03 -0.21 -19.05
CA CYS A 182 0.05 0.47 -18.33
C CYS A 182 1.40 -0.24 -18.53
N GLY A 183 1.52 -1.14 -19.49
CA GLY A 183 2.76 -1.78 -19.90
C GLY A 183 3.66 -0.89 -20.76
N PRO A 184 4.86 -1.37 -21.13
CA PRO A 184 5.81 -0.62 -21.97
C PRO A 184 5.29 -0.28 -23.36
N SER A 185 4.38 -1.08 -23.90
CA SER A 185 3.78 -0.92 -25.23
C SER A 185 2.46 -0.13 -25.22
N GLY A 186 1.96 0.21 -24.02
CA GLY A 186 0.73 0.96 -23.87
C GLY A 186 0.90 2.46 -24.12
N PRO A 187 -0.19 3.24 -24.06
CA PRO A 187 -0.18 4.68 -24.39
C PRO A 187 0.74 5.53 -23.50
N GLU A 188 0.99 5.09 -22.26
CA GLU A 188 1.94 5.79 -21.39
C GLU A 188 3.41 5.53 -21.74
N GLY A 189 3.68 4.40 -22.40
CA GLY A 189 5.03 3.92 -22.72
C GLY A 189 5.78 3.34 -21.51
N ASN A 190 7.07 3.09 -21.69
CA ASN A 190 7.97 2.62 -20.63
C ASN A 190 8.37 3.74 -19.65
N TYR A 191 9.12 3.39 -18.60
CA TYR A 191 9.61 4.34 -17.59
C TYR A 191 10.27 5.59 -18.18
N ARG A 192 11.18 5.43 -19.16
CA ARG A 192 11.92 6.55 -19.76
C ARG A 192 10.99 7.51 -20.48
N GLN A 193 9.98 6.99 -21.19
CA GLN A 193 8.99 7.80 -21.88
C GLN A 193 8.10 8.57 -20.89
N ARG A 194 7.71 7.94 -19.78
CA ARG A 194 6.95 8.60 -18.71
C ARG A 194 7.76 9.70 -18.02
N LEU A 195 9.02 9.41 -17.71
CA LEU A 195 9.94 10.38 -17.10
C LEU A 195 10.21 11.56 -18.03
N TYR A 196 10.47 11.29 -19.31
CA TYR A 196 10.62 12.34 -20.32
C TYR A 196 9.37 13.24 -20.36
N ARG A 197 8.17 12.65 -20.40
CA ARG A 197 6.92 13.41 -20.38
C ARG A 197 6.80 14.28 -19.12
N LEU A 198 7.17 13.77 -17.95
CA LEU A 198 7.21 14.55 -16.71
C LEU A 198 8.12 15.77 -16.86
N LYS A 199 9.37 15.57 -17.30
CA LYS A 199 10.36 16.65 -17.48
C LYS A 199 9.93 17.68 -18.53
N THR A 200 9.32 17.25 -19.64
CA THR A 200 8.85 18.16 -20.68
C THR A 200 7.68 19.02 -20.21
N VAL A 201 6.75 18.45 -19.43
CA VAL A 201 5.58 19.19 -18.92
C VAL A 201 5.97 20.11 -17.75
N LEU A 202 6.96 19.70 -16.96
CA LEU A 202 7.44 20.38 -15.76
C LEU A 202 8.97 20.49 -15.79
N PRO A 203 9.51 21.43 -16.58
CA PRO A 203 10.95 21.62 -16.66
C PRO A 203 11.48 22.12 -15.30
N GLN A 204 12.45 21.40 -14.74
CA GLN A 204 13.19 21.79 -13.54
C GLN A 204 14.56 22.34 -13.90
N SER A 205 15.22 23.01 -12.96
CA SER A 205 16.62 23.41 -13.13
C SER A 205 17.56 22.20 -13.00
N ASP A 206 18.69 22.20 -13.72
CA ASP A 206 19.65 21.08 -13.71
C ASP A 206 20.15 20.73 -12.29
N GLU A 207 20.27 21.72 -11.39
CA GLU A 207 20.68 21.51 -9.99
C GLU A 207 19.61 20.80 -9.14
N GLU A 208 18.35 21.03 -9.43
CA GLU A 208 17.22 20.35 -8.78
C GLU A 208 17.13 18.90 -9.27
N GLU A 209 17.33 18.69 -10.58
CA GLU A 209 17.35 17.34 -11.17
C GLU A 209 18.45 16.46 -10.55
N GLU A 210 19.68 16.97 -10.43
CA GLU A 210 20.79 16.21 -9.85
C GLU A 210 20.60 15.88 -8.37
N ARG A 211 19.98 16.78 -7.60
CA ARG A 211 19.67 16.53 -6.18
C ARG A 211 18.59 15.47 -6.03
N GLU A 212 17.57 15.51 -6.86
CA GLU A 212 16.44 14.60 -6.79
C GLU A 212 16.78 13.22 -7.34
N GLU A 213 17.58 13.10 -8.41
CA GLU A 213 18.07 11.80 -8.88
C GLU A 213 18.92 11.08 -7.82
N ARG A 214 19.74 11.82 -7.06
CA ARG A 214 20.49 11.25 -5.93
C ARG A 214 19.59 10.80 -4.79
N GLN A 215 18.46 11.47 -4.55
CA GLN A 215 17.49 11.09 -3.53
C GLN A 215 16.66 9.86 -3.96
N ASP A 216 16.23 9.80 -5.22
CA ASP A 216 15.50 8.67 -5.79
C ASP A 216 16.37 7.39 -5.86
N LEU A 217 17.69 7.53 -6.03
CA LEU A 217 18.65 6.41 -5.99
C LEU A 217 18.97 5.92 -4.57
N ALA A 218 18.73 6.75 -3.55
CA ALA A 218 19.05 6.45 -2.16
C ALA A 218 17.86 5.85 -1.37
N ALA A 219 16.64 5.96 -1.90
CA ALA A 219 15.39 5.43 -1.33
C ALA A 219 15.15 3.96 -1.72
#